data_AF-A0A349HHN8-F1
#
_entry.id   AF-A0A349HHN8-F1
#
_cell.length_a   1.000
_cell.length_b   1.000
_cell.length_c   1.000
_cell.angle_alpha   90.00
_cell.angle_beta   90.00
_cell.angle_gamma   90.00
#
_symmetry.space_group_name_H-M   'P 1'
#
loop_
_entity.id
_entity.type
_entity.pdbx_description
1 polymer ?
#
loop_
_entity_poly.entity_id
_entity_poly.type
_entity_poly.pdbx_seq_one_letter_code
_entity_poly.pdbx_strand_id
1 'polypeptide(L)'
;MSVLFLLLLVIVAAAATSETLDFKSKDVTTVAEARVSGADTKAVVKGHIVRKINDNKYVFQDKTGEIIIDLSPKAGSLPVDANAEIEIEGRVEQDLVFAGIEAQKISVIN
;
A
#
# COMPACT_ATOMS: atom_id res chain seq x y z
N MET A 1 -10.01 -28.13 -44.34
CA MET A 1 -9.17 -26.94 -44.60
C MET A 1 -9.56 -25.91 -43.54
N SER A 2 -8.99 -25.87 -42.32
CA SER A 2 -7.67 -25.29 -41.98
C SER A 2 -7.37 -24.07 -42.84
N VAL A 3 -7.19 -22.83 -42.38
CA VAL A 3 -6.76 -22.25 -41.09
C VAL A 3 -7.19 -20.77 -41.13
N LEU A 4 -7.69 -20.15 -40.05
CA LEU A 4 -7.23 -18.80 -39.67
C LEU A 4 -7.56 -18.48 -38.22
N PHE A 5 -6.55 -18.66 -37.38
CA PHE A 5 -6.44 -18.14 -36.03
C PHE A 5 -6.00 -16.67 -36.16
N LEU A 6 -6.81 -15.72 -35.69
CA LEU A 6 -6.41 -14.30 -35.54
C LEU A 6 -7.08 -13.77 -34.26
N LEU A 7 -6.40 -13.91 -33.12
CA LEU A 7 -5.59 -12.89 -32.47
C LEU A 7 -6.39 -11.65 -31.98
N LEU A 8 -6.76 -11.75 -30.70
CA LEU A 8 -6.80 -10.72 -29.66
C LEU A 8 -6.48 -9.25 -30.05
N LEU A 9 -7.39 -8.32 -29.77
CA LEU A 9 -7.03 -7.12 -29.02
C LEU A 9 -8.23 -6.57 -28.23
N VAL A 10 -8.04 -6.49 -26.93
CA VAL A 10 -8.93 -5.92 -25.92
C VAL A 10 -8.82 -4.40 -25.97
N ILE A 11 -9.94 -3.68 -25.86
CA ILE A 11 -9.93 -2.28 -25.44
C ILE A 11 -10.95 -2.15 -24.30
N VAL A 12 -10.47 -2.35 -23.07
CA VAL A 12 -11.22 -1.94 -21.87
C VAL A 12 -11.05 -0.43 -21.77
N ALA A 13 -12.13 0.30 -21.95
CA ALA A 13 -12.18 1.72 -21.62
C ALA A 13 -12.20 1.86 -20.09
N ALA A 14 -11.02 1.99 -19.47
CA ALA A 14 -10.92 2.44 -18.10
C ALA A 14 -11.16 3.95 -18.06
N ALA A 15 -12.16 4.37 -17.29
CA ALA A 15 -12.52 5.76 -17.07
C ALA A 15 -11.34 6.54 -16.47
N ALA A 16 -10.91 7.60 -17.14
CA ALA A 16 -9.99 8.57 -16.57
C ALA A 16 -10.79 9.58 -15.73
N THR A 17 -10.81 9.41 -14.41
CA THR A 17 -11.27 10.45 -13.49
C THR A 17 -10.19 11.52 -13.39
N SER A 18 -10.57 12.78 -13.63
CA SER A 18 -9.72 13.96 -13.56
C SER A 18 -9.18 14.16 -12.14
N GLU A 19 -7.86 14.06 -11.96
CA GLU A 19 -7.19 14.43 -10.71
C GLU A 19 -6.85 15.93 -10.73
N THR A 20 -7.42 16.69 -9.79
CA THR A 20 -7.07 18.09 -9.55
C THR A 20 -5.65 18.18 -8.99
N LEU A 21 -4.82 19.04 -9.60
CA LEU A 21 -3.46 19.33 -9.16
C LEU A 21 -3.48 20.24 -7.93
N ASP A 22 -3.69 19.64 -6.77
CA ASP A 22 -3.31 20.24 -5.48
C ASP A 22 -1.85 19.88 -5.21
N PHE A 23 -0.94 20.87 -5.26
CA PHE A 23 0.43 20.72 -4.75
C PHE A 23 0.43 20.71 -3.20
N LYS A 24 -0.34 19.81 -2.60
CA LYS A 24 0.06 19.15 -1.35
C LYS A 24 0.96 18.00 -1.78
N SER A 25 2.03 17.73 -1.06
CA SER A 25 2.76 16.46 -1.19
C SER A 25 1.72 15.35 -1.25
N LYS A 26 1.56 14.68 -2.41
CA LYS A 26 0.48 13.71 -2.62
C LYS A 26 0.75 12.57 -1.64
N ASP A 27 -0.05 12.51 -0.59
CA ASP A 27 0.02 11.40 0.36
C ASP A 27 -0.18 10.11 -0.44
N VAL A 28 0.74 9.18 -0.28
CA VAL A 28 0.68 7.87 -0.92
C VAL A 28 -0.47 7.09 -0.29
N THR A 29 -1.39 6.56 -1.11
CA THR A 29 -2.59 5.89 -0.58
C THR A 29 -2.62 4.40 -0.85
N THR A 30 -1.73 3.91 -1.70
CA THR A 30 -1.62 2.49 -2.04
C THR A 30 -0.24 1.93 -1.75
N VAL A 31 -0.17 0.63 -1.52
CA VAL A 31 1.09 -0.10 -1.34
C VAL A 31 1.97 -0.03 -2.58
N ALA A 32 1.37 -0.13 -3.78
CA ALA A 32 2.11 -0.04 -5.03
C ALA A 32 2.78 1.34 -5.21
N GLU A 33 2.07 2.43 -4.89
CA GLU A 33 2.64 3.78 -4.89
C GLU A 33 3.74 3.92 -3.84
N ALA A 34 3.56 3.36 -2.64
CA ALA A 34 4.57 3.42 -1.58
C ALA A 34 5.91 2.79 -1.99
N ARG A 35 5.84 1.68 -2.73
CA ARG A 35 7.03 0.96 -3.22
C ARG A 35 7.87 1.74 -4.23
N VAL A 36 7.25 2.66 -4.97
CA VAL A 36 7.93 3.48 -6.00
C VAL A 36 8.16 4.93 -5.56
N SER A 37 7.68 5.27 -4.36
CA SER A 37 7.87 6.59 -3.75
C SER A 37 9.24 6.69 -3.11
N GLY A 38 9.75 7.92 -3.00
CA GLY A 38 11.01 8.17 -2.30
C GLY A 38 10.87 8.02 -0.79
N ALA A 39 12.01 7.85 -0.10
CA ALA A 39 12.08 7.92 1.34
C ALA A 39 11.47 9.23 1.89
N ASP A 40 10.98 9.18 3.14
CA ASP A 40 10.30 10.27 3.83
C ASP A 40 8.99 10.77 3.16
N THR A 41 8.48 10.06 2.15
CA THR A 41 7.15 10.35 1.57
C THR A 41 6.06 9.95 2.56
N LYS A 42 5.07 10.82 2.79
CA LYS A 42 3.92 10.51 3.65
C LYS A 42 3.05 9.43 3.01
N ALA A 43 2.70 8.41 3.78
CA ALA A 43 1.86 7.29 3.36
C ALA A 43 0.65 7.14 4.30
N VAL A 44 -0.54 6.96 3.71
CA VAL A 44 -1.81 6.68 4.37
C VAL A 44 -2.48 5.51 3.64
N VAL A 45 -2.15 4.28 4.04
CA VAL A 45 -2.56 3.06 3.33
C VAL A 45 -3.62 2.28 4.11
N LYS A 46 -4.52 1.59 3.40
CA LYS A 46 -5.64 0.82 3.97
C LYS A 46 -5.60 -0.63 3.53
N GLY A 47 -5.81 -1.54 4.46
CA GLY A 47 -5.67 -2.97 4.19
C GLY A 47 -5.57 -3.81 5.45
N HIS A 48 -4.90 -4.95 5.35
CA HIS A 48 -4.88 -5.98 6.39
C HIS A 48 -3.46 -6.42 6.72
N ILE A 49 -3.25 -6.88 7.96
CA ILE A 49 -2.01 -7.55 8.35
C ILE A 49 -2.08 -9.00 7.92
N VAL A 50 -1.17 -9.42 7.05
CA VAL A 50 -1.11 -10.81 6.56
C VAL A 50 -0.26 -11.67 7.48
N ARG A 51 0.85 -11.13 8.00
CA ARG A 51 1.81 -11.91 8.78
C ARG A 51 2.70 -11.04 9.67
N LYS A 52 2.99 -11.49 10.89
CA LYS A 52 4.06 -10.93 11.74
C LYS A 52 5.42 -11.48 11.30
N ILE A 53 6.40 -10.60 11.05
CA ILE A 53 7.79 -10.97 10.73
C ILE A 53 8.61 -11.03 12.01
N ASN A 54 8.55 -9.97 12.82
CA ASN A 54 9.16 -9.86 14.14
C ASN A 54 8.32 -8.90 15.02
N ASP A 55 8.82 -8.50 16.19
CA ASP A 55 8.03 -7.73 17.16
C ASP A 55 7.44 -6.43 16.62
N ASN A 56 8.17 -5.74 15.73
CA ASN A 56 7.75 -4.45 15.18
C ASN A 56 7.47 -4.50 13.67
N LYS A 57 7.94 -5.52 12.95
CA LYS A 57 7.76 -5.64 11.49
C LYS A 57 6.68 -6.64 11.11
N TYR A 58 5.81 -6.20 10.20
CA TYR A 58 4.66 -6.98 9.72
C TYR A 58 4.55 -6.89 8.19
N VAL A 59 3.97 -7.92 7.57
CA VAL A 59 3.52 -7.87 6.18
C VAL A 59 2.12 -7.31 6.16
N PHE A 60 1.97 -6.16 5.52
CA PHE A 60 0.71 -5.49 5.26
C PHE A 60 0.33 -5.68 3.80
N GLN A 61 -0.95 -5.87 3.54
CA GLN A 61 -1.48 -6.07 2.18
C GLN A 61 -2.68 -5.16 1.94
N ASP A 62 -2.67 -4.52 0.77
CA ASP A 62 -3.84 -3.87 0.18
C ASP A 62 -4.20 -4.55 -1.16
N LYS A 63 -5.11 -3.94 -1.92
CA LYS A 63 -5.52 -4.45 -3.24
C LYS A 63 -4.44 -4.37 -4.32
N THR A 64 -3.38 -3.59 -4.09
CA THR A 64 -2.31 -3.30 -5.04
C THR A 64 -1.05 -4.11 -4.77
N GLY A 65 -0.87 -4.63 -3.55
CA GLY A 65 0.19 -5.57 -3.23
C GLY A 65 0.50 -5.66 -1.74
N GLU A 66 1.69 -6.18 -1.44
CA GLU A 66 2.19 -6.34 -0.07
C GLU A 66 3.38 -5.44 0.22
N ILE A 67 3.53 -4.98 1.46
CA ILE A 67 4.69 -4.21 1.91
C ILE A 67 5.03 -4.55 3.35
N ILE A 68 6.30 -4.36 3.70
CA ILE A 68 6.72 -4.48 5.08
C ILE A 68 6.44 -3.15 5.77
N ILE A 69 5.70 -3.21 6.87
CA ILE A 69 5.52 -2.07 7.77
C ILE A 69 6.37 -2.28 9.01
N ASP A 70 6.97 -1.20 9.51
CA ASP A 70 7.64 -1.17 10.81
C ASP A 70 6.80 -0.31 11.77
N LEU A 71 6.33 -0.90 12.86
CA LEU A 71 5.54 -0.22 13.86
C LEU A 71 6.47 0.57 14.78
N SER A 72 6.49 1.89 14.59
CA SER A 72 7.19 2.75 15.55
C SER A 72 6.55 2.62 16.94
N PRO A 73 7.30 2.89 18.02
CA PRO A 73 6.74 2.94 19.37
C PRO A 73 5.59 3.94 19.56
N LYS A 74 5.40 4.85 18.59
CA LYS A 74 4.34 5.86 18.57
C LYS A 74 3.07 5.39 17.85
N ALA A 75 3.15 4.33 17.05
CA ALA A 75 2.08 3.84 16.17
C ALA A 75 0.79 3.43 16.90
N GLY A 76 0.91 3.06 18.18
CA GLY A 76 -0.14 2.39 18.93
C GLY A 76 -0.05 0.87 18.78
N SER A 77 -1.14 0.18 19.11
CA SER A 77 -1.22 -1.28 19.03
C SER A 77 -2.06 -1.73 17.84
N LEU A 78 -1.71 -2.87 17.26
CA LEU A 78 -2.56 -3.54 16.27
C LEU A 78 -3.88 -4.01 16.90
N PRO A 79 -4.97 -4.08 16.12
CA PRO A 79 -6.21 -4.71 16.58
C PRO A 79 -5.99 -6.17 16.94
N VAL A 80 -6.81 -6.67 17.86
CA VAL A 80 -6.82 -8.09 18.26
C VAL A 80 -7.40 -8.98 17.16
N ASP A 81 -8.32 -8.44 16.35
CA ASP A 81 -8.88 -9.15 15.21
C ASP A 81 -7.93 -9.09 14.02
N ALA A 82 -7.43 -10.26 13.60
CA ALA A 82 -6.55 -10.40 12.46
C ALA A 82 -7.23 -10.11 11.11
N ASN A 83 -8.57 -10.14 11.05
CA ASN A 83 -9.32 -9.83 9.84
C ASN A 83 -9.72 -8.35 9.73
N ALA A 84 -9.44 -7.54 10.76
CA ALA A 84 -9.78 -6.13 10.75
C ALA A 84 -9.07 -5.41 9.59
N GLU A 85 -9.80 -4.55 8.88
CA GLU A 85 -9.20 -3.59 7.97
C GLU A 85 -8.65 -2.42 8.80
N ILE A 86 -7.41 -2.04 8.55
CA ILE A 86 -6.72 -0.96 9.26
C ILE A 86 -6.21 0.10 8.29
N GLU A 87 -6.21 1.34 8.75
CA GLU A 87 -5.50 2.46 8.15
C GLU A 87 -4.17 2.65 8.88
N ILE A 88 -3.09 2.77 8.11
CA ILE A 88 -1.75 3.05 8.60
C ILE A 88 -1.34 4.41 8.05
N GLU A 89 -1.03 5.34 8.96
CA GLU A 89 -0.39 6.60 8.63
C GLU A 89 1.08 6.54 9.05
N GLY A 90 1.97 6.88 8.12
CA GLY A 90 3.40 6.71 8.29
C GLY A 90 4.24 7.45 7.24
N ARG A 91 5.53 7.10 7.19
CA ARG A 91 6.42 7.53 6.11
C ARG A 91 7.02 6.33 5.40
N VAL A 92 7.23 6.47 4.09
CA VAL A 92 7.98 5.51 3.29
C VAL A 92 9.43 5.51 3.76
N GLU A 93 9.93 4.33 4.08
CA GLU A 93 11.35 4.09 4.34
C GLU A 93 11.89 3.27 3.17
N GLN A 94 13.01 3.71 2.61
CA GLN A 94 13.62 3.02 1.46
C GLN A 94 15.09 2.76 1.76
N ASP A 95 15.43 1.48 1.74
CA ASP A 95 16.81 1.01 1.71
C ASP A 95 17.24 0.72 0.26
N LEU A 96 18.51 0.35 0.09
CA LEU A 96 19.07 -0.01 -1.23
C LEU A 96 18.33 -1.16 -1.93
N VAL A 97 17.66 -2.02 -1.16
CA VAL A 97 17.07 -3.28 -1.66
C VAL A 97 15.55 -3.34 -1.46
N PHE A 98 15.00 -2.60 -0.49
CA PHE A 98 13.60 -2.72 -0.10
C PHE A 98 12.98 -1.37 0.20
N ALA A 99 11.69 -1.24 -0.10
CA ALA A 99 10.84 -0.15 0.34
C ALA A 99 9.83 -0.69 1.38
N GLY A 100 9.62 0.07 2.45
CA GLY A 100 8.74 -0.20 3.56
C GLY A 100 8.00 1.06 4.01
N ILE A 101 7.20 0.92 5.07
CA ILE A 101 6.53 2.06 5.70
C ILE A 101 6.80 2.03 7.20
N GLU A 102 7.40 3.09 7.74
CA GLU A 102 7.44 3.33 9.17
C GLU A 102 6.07 3.87 9.61
N ALA A 103 5.28 3.00 10.24
CA ALA A 103 3.97 3.33 10.77
C ALA A 103 4.10 4.22 12.00
N GLN A 104 3.45 5.38 11.96
CA GLN A 104 3.41 6.34 13.06
C GLN A 104 2.06 6.38 13.76
N LYS A 105 1.01 5.89 13.10
CA LYS A 105 -0.33 5.75 13.67
C LYS A 105 -1.08 4.63 12.98
N ILE A 106 -1.81 3.85 13.77
CA ILE A 106 -2.70 2.79 13.29
C ILE A 106 -4.13 3.16 13.70
N SER A 107 -5.10 2.89 12.83
CA SER A 107 -6.51 3.07 13.12
C SER A 107 -7.32 1.93 12.52
N VAL A 108 -8.27 1.39 13.27
CA VAL A 108 -9.17 0.35 12.77
C VAL A 108 -10.28 1.00 11.96
N ILE A 109 -10.53 0.51 10.76
CA ILE A 109 -11.63 0.95 9.89
C ILE A 109 -12.81 0.04 10.20
N ASN A 110 -13.95 0.64 10.53
CA ASN A 110 -15.11 -0.06 11.09
C ASN A 110 -16.41 0.27 10.36
#